data_AF-A0A371J143-F1
#
_entry.id   AF-A0A371J143-F1
#
_cell.length_a   1.000
_cell.length_b   1.000
_cell.length_c   1.000
_cell.angle_alpha   90.00
_cell.angle_beta   90.00
_cell.angle_gamma   90.00
#
_symmetry.space_group_name_H-M   'P 1'
#
loop_
_entity.id
_entity.type
_entity.pdbx_description
1 polymer ?
#
loop_
_entity_poly.entity_id
_entity_poly.type
_entity_poly.pdbx_seq_one_letter_code
_entity_poly.pdbx_strand_id
1 'polypeptide(L)'
;MKRLQMRLLKKAKKEPVKALTESQKHYFPNLQKRLNEVDDPRDMRYTKYTSTTLLGTGLVKNICGIPSMQQMTVDFNGRIEFVTYRIF
;
A
#
# COMPACT_ATOMS: atom_id res chain seq x y z
N MET A 1 -18.60 -8.23 -19.42
CA MET A 1 -18.36 -9.26 -18.37
C MET A 1 -19.63 -9.50 -17.56
N LYS A 2 -19.96 -10.76 -17.21
CA LYS A 2 -21.16 -11.09 -16.41
C LYS A 2 -20.95 -10.74 -14.92
N ARG A 3 -22.00 -10.33 -14.19
CA ARG A 3 -21.92 -9.90 -12.77
C ARG A 3 -21.19 -10.88 -11.84
N LEU A 4 -21.38 -12.20 -12.03
CA LEU A 4 -20.70 -13.23 -11.25
C LEU A 4 -19.18 -13.17 -11.42
N GLN A 5 -18.71 -13.03 -12.66
CA GLN A 5 -17.28 -12.93 -12.99
C GLN A 5 -16.66 -11.70 -12.31
N MET A 6 -17.37 -10.57 -12.32
CA MET A 6 -16.92 -9.35 -11.63
C MET A 6 -16.76 -9.55 -10.12
N ARG A 7 -17.66 -10.30 -9.48
CA ARG A 7 -17.59 -10.62 -8.04
C ARG A 7 -16.42 -11.54 -7.71
N LEU A 8 -16.21 -12.57 -8.53
CA LEU A 8 -15.08 -13.50 -8.38
C LEU A 8 -13.74 -12.79 -8.52
N LEU A 9 -13.60 -11.94 -9.54
CA LEU A 9 -12.40 -11.11 -9.75
C LEU A 9 -12.16 -10.16 -8.56
N LYS A 10 -13.21 -9.53 -8.03
CA LYS A 10 -13.09 -8.66 -6.85
C LYS A 10 -12.66 -9.43 -5.60
N LYS A 11 -13.17 -10.65 -5.41
CA LYS A 11 -12.77 -11.53 -4.30
C LYS A 11 -11.30 -11.94 -4.45
N ALA A 12 -10.90 -12.42 -5.62
CA ALA A 12 -9.52 -12.82 -5.92
C ALA A 12 -8.51 -11.70 -5.69
N LYS A 13 -8.84 -10.45 -6.05
CA LYS A 13 -8.00 -9.28 -5.75
C LYS A 13 -7.92 -8.95 -4.25
N LYS A 14 -8.99 -9.18 -3.48
CA LYS A 14 -9.09 -8.78 -2.08
C LYS A 14 -8.43 -9.77 -1.11
N GLU A 15 -8.43 -11.07 -1.43
CA GLU A 15 -7.81 -12.12 -0.61
C GLU A 15 -6.32 -11.86 -0.29
N PRO A 16 -5.42 -11.58 -1.26
CA PRO A 16 -4.00 -11.36 -0.95
C PRO A 16 -3.77 -10.10 -0.09
N VAL A 17 -4.56 -9.04 -0.30
CA VAL A 17 -4.50 -7.82 0.53
C VAL A 17 -4.90 -8.13 1.96
N LYS A 18 -5.96 -8.93 2.14
CA LYS A 18 -6.43 -9.33 3.46
C LYS A 18 -5.37 -10.17 4.19
N ALA A 19 -4.78 -11.15 3.51
CA ALA A 19 -3.72 -11.98 4.07
C ALA A 19 -2.48 -11.15 4.47
N LEU A 20 -2.11 -10.16 3.66
CA LEU A 20 -1.01 -9.24 3.98
C LEU A 20 -1.34 -8.39 5.22
N THR A 21 -2.55 -7.83 5.30
CA THR A 21 -2.98 -7.05 6.48
C THR A 21 -3.02 -7.90 7.76
N GLU A 22 -3.51 -9.14 7.69
CA GLU A 22 -3.53 -10.05 8.83
C GLU A 22 -2.11 -10.43 9.27
N SER A 23 -1.22 -10.71 8.31
CA SER A 23 0.19 -10.99 8.59
C SER A 23 0.89 -9.77 9.22
N GLN A 24 0.68 -8.58 8.67
CA GLN A 24 1.22 -7.34 9.22
C GLN A 24 0.73 -7.11 10.66
N LYS A 25 -0.56 -7.32 10.95
CA LYS A 25 -1.10 -7.17 12.31
C LYS A 25 -0.53 -8.20 13.29
N HIS A 26 -0.31 -9.43 12.83
CA HIS A 26 0.21 -10.50 13.67
C HIS A 26 1.69 -10.28 14.01
N TYR A 27 2.53 -10.04 13.00
CA TYR A 27 3.99 -9.93 13.18
C TYR A 27 4.45 -8.51 13.54
N PHE A 28 3.73 -7.49 13.08
CA PHE A 28 4.12 -6.08 13.24
C PHE A 28 2.91 -5.21 13.67
N PRO A 29 2.25 -5.51 14.80
CA PRO A 29 1.00 -4.84 15.20
C PRO A 29 1.12 -3.31 15.29
N ASN A 30 2.30 -2.81 15.65
CA ASN A 30 2.58 -1.38 15.81
C ASN A 30 3.25 -0.73 14.59
N LEU A 31 3.29 -1.40 13.43
CA LEU A 31 3.98 -0.86 12.24
C LEU A 31 3.49 0.54 11.88
N GLN A 32 2.17 0.74 11.83
CA GLN A 32 1.59 2.02 11.45
C GLN A 32 1.91 3.13 12.46
N LYS A 33 1.87 2.81 13.76
CA LYS A 33 2.27 3.74 14.81
C LYS A 33 3.74 4.15 14.64
N ARG A 34 4.63 3.17 14.42
CA ARG A 34 6.06 3.42 14.22
C ARG A 34 6.36 4.26 12.98
N LEU A 35 5.58 4.10 11.90
CA LEU A 35 5.73 4.93 10.70
C LEU A 35 5.31 6.39 10.96
N ASN A 36 4.26 6.60 11.75
CA ASN A 36 3.82 7.94 12.13
C ASN A 36 4.76 8.64 13.12
N GLU A 37 5.52 7.88 13.91
CA GLU A 37 6.49 8.40 14.88
C GLU A 37 7.83 8.76 14.25
N VAL A 38 8.01 8.54 12.94
CA VAL A 38 9.24 8.93 12.25
C VAL A 38 9.38 10.45 12.28
N ASP A 39 10.48 10.92 12.86
CA ASP A 39 10.89 12.32 12.79
C ASP A 39 11.21 12.68 11.34
N ASP A 40 10.39 13.56 10.78
CA ASP A 40 10.48 13.95 9.39
C ASP A 40 11.22 15.28 9.27
N PRO A 41 12.46 15.30 8.78
CA PRO A 41 13.25 16.53 8.70
C PRO A 41 12.74 17.50 7.62
N ARG A 42 11.73 17.09 6.84
CA ARG A 42 11.18 17.91 5.75
C ARG A 42 10.25 18.98 6.33
N ASP A 43 10.32 20.17 5.77
CA ASP A 43 9.38 21.24 6.13
C ASP A 43 7.98 20.90 5.63
N MET A 44 7.07 20.70 6.59
CA MET A 44 5.68 20.31 6.35
C MET A 44 4.92 21.30 5.45
N ARG A 45 5.34 22.57 5.40
CA ARG A 45 4.69 23.62 4.57
C ARG A 45 4.80 23.34 3.07
N TYR A 46 5.82 22.59 2.64
CA TYR A 46 6.10 22.33 1.23
C TYR A 46 5.77 20.89 0.81
N THR A 47 5.29 20.05 1.73
CA THR A 47 4.97 18.64 1.46
C THR A 47 3.48 18.37 1.36
N LYS A 48 3.07 17.67 0.29
CA LYS A 48 1.69 17.21 0.08
C LYS A 48 1.39 15.83 0.70
N TYR A 49 2.42 15.04 1.00
CA TYR A 49 2.31 13.67 1.49
C TYR A 49 3.02 13.54 2.84
N THR A 50 2.41 12.80 3.76
CA THR A 50 3.01 12.52 5.06
C THR A 50 4.19 11.56 4.93
N SER A 51 5.10 11.55 5.92
CA SER A 51 6.19 10.58 6.05
C SER A 51 5.67 9.14 5.93
N THR A 52 4.59 8.82 6.64
CA THR A 52 3.93 7.52 6.61
C THR A 52 3.47 7.11 5.21
N THR A 53 2.89 8.03 4.44
CA THR A 53 2.47 7.72 3.06
C THR A 53 3.67 7.34 2.19
N LEU A 54 4.79 8.04 2.31
CA LEU A 54 5.97 7.78 1.50
C LEU A 54 6.65 6.46 1.89
N LEU A 55 6.82 6.24 3.20
CA LEU A 55 7.40 5.01 3.72
C LEU A 55 6.52 3.80 3.41
N GLY A 56 5.21 3.91 3.62
CA GLY A 56 4.24 2.87 3.29
C GLY A 56 4.25 2.52 1.80
N THR A 57 4.38 3.53 0.93
CA THR A 57 4.48 3.32 -0.52
C THR A 57 5.76 2.56 -0.88
N GLY A 58 6.91 2.94 -0.31
CA GLY A 58 8.17 2.23 -0.52
C GLY A 58 8.14 0.79 -0.01
N LEU A 59 7.49 0.55 1.13
CA LEU A 59 7.31 -0.81 1.67
C LEU A 59 6.48 -1.68 0.73
N VAL A 60 5.34 -1.19 0.25
CA VAL A 60 4.48 -1.98 -0.65
C VAL A 60 5.17 -2.24 -1.99
N LYS A 61 5.92 -1.27 -2.52
CA LYS A 61 6.77 -1.46 -3.71
C LYS A 61 7.69 -2.67 -3.52
N ASN A 62 8.41 -2.71 -2.40
CA ASN A 62 9.38 -3.76 -2.11
C ASN A 62 8.70 -5.12 -1.88
N ILE A 63 7.57 -5.15 -1.17
CA ILE A 63 6.78 -6.38 -0.96
C ILE A 63 6.26 -6.95 -2.29
N CYS A 64 5.84 -6.08 -3.20
CA CYS A 64 5.37 -6.48 -4.52
C CYS A 64 6.52 -6.79 -5.51
N GLY A 65 7.79 -6.67 -5.09
CA GLY A 65 8.95 -6.94 -5.95
C GLY A 65 9.07 -5.99 -7.14
N ILE A 66 8.51 -4.78 -7.05
CA ILE A 66 8.58 -3.80 -8.13
C ILE A 66 9.97 -3.15 -8.12
N PRO A 67 10.75 -3.16 -9.21
CA PRO A 67 12.14 -2.71 -9.18
C PRO A 67 12.26 -1.18 -9.14
N SER A 68 11.37 -0.44 -9.82
CA SER A 68 11.49 1.02 -9.98
C SER A 68 10.25 1.78 -9.53
N MET A 69 10.42 3.05 -9.18
CA MET A 69 9.31 3.93 -8.81
C MET A 69 8.42 4.23 -10.03
N GLN A 70 9.01 4.34 -11.21
CA GLN A 70 8.30 4.54 -12.47
C GLN A 70 7.37 3.36 -12.76
N GLN A 71 7.87 2.14 -12.60
CA GLN A 71 7.07 0.93 -12.79
C GLN A 71 5.95 0.84 -11.75
N MET A 72 6.21 1.21 -10.50
CA MET A 72 5.16 1.29 -9.47
C MET A 72 4.05 2.27 -9.87
N THR A 73 4.37 3.43 -10.43
CA THR A 73 3.36 4.37 -10.94
C THR A 73 2.51 3.75 -12.05
N VAL A 74 3.11 3.03 -12.98
CA VAL A 74 2.38 2.35 -14.07
C VAL A 74 1.50 1.23 -13.52
N ASP A 75 2.04 0.40 -12.63
CA ASP A 75 1.34 -0.77 -12.11
C ASP A 75 0.23 -0.37 -11.15
N PHE A 76 0.43 0.62 -10.27
CA PHE A 76 -0.58 1.04 -9.29
C PHE A 76 -1.64 1.96 -9.88
N ASN A 77 -1.31 2.79 -10.87
CA ASN A 77 -2.32 3.64 -11.50
C ASN A 77 -3.03 2.93 -12.68
N GLY A 78 -2.42 1.89 -13.27
CA GLY A 78 -2.93 1.24 -14.47
C GLY A 78 -3.51 -0.15 -14.28
N ARG A 79 -2.97 -0.97 -13.37
CA ARG A 79 -3.30 -2.42 -13.28
C ARG A 79 -3.80 -2.86 -11.92
N ILE A 80 -3.26 -2.25 -10.87
CA ILE A 80 -3.47 -2.66 -9.50
C ILE A 80 -4.04 -1.46 -8.74
N GLU A 81 -5.37 -1.38 -8.65
CA GLU A 81 -6.04 -0.49 -7.68
C GLU A 81 -5.73 -0.97 -6.26
N PHE A 82 -4.50 -0.76 -5.81
CA PHE A 82 -4.19 -0.73 -4.40
C PHE A 82 -4.72 0.60 -3.90
N VAL A 83 -5.81 0.56 -3.14
CA VAL A 83 -6.15 1.66 -2.25
C VAL A 83 -5.06 1.64 -1.17
N THR A 84 -3.93 2.25 -1.48
CA THR A 84 -2.76 2.42 -0.59
C THR A 84 -3.18 3.03 0.75
N TYR A 85 -4.26 3.82 0.75
CA TYR A 85 -4.92 4.41 1.92
C TYR A 85 -5.63 3.43 2.87
N ARG A 86 -5.65 2.12 2.58
CA ARG A 86 -6.38 1.14 3.38
C ARG A 86 -5.53 -0.02 3.89
N ILE A 87 -4.25 -0.03 3.53
CA ILE A 87 -3.24 -0.95 4.07
C ILE A 87 -2.49 -0.30 5.24
N PHE A 88 -2.50 1.03 5.32
CA PHE A 88 -1.89 1.84 6.37
C PHE A 88 -2.88 2.88 6.88
#